data_AF-A0A0Q9XBN4-F1
#
_entry.id   AF-A0A0Q9XBN4-F1
#
_cell.length_a   1.000
_cell.length_b   1.000
_cell.length_c   1.000
_cell.angle_alpha   90.00
_cell.angle_beta   90.00
_cell.angle_gamma   90.00
#
_symmetry.space_group_name_H-M   'P 1'
#
loop_
_entity.id
_entity.type
_entity.pdbx_description
1 polymer ?
#
loop_
_entity_poly.entity_id
_entity_poly.type
_entity_poly.pdbx_seq_one_letter_code
_entity_poly.pdbx_strand_id
1 'polypeptide(L)'
;MGSKQYVPNELDKEFEQFWARVSCYAVKIFPYDQRCNFVQRANSCVYGTNVVPYIQLMACDLKCRNQFEEYVYVSLFLVLCLELLCCMSYVIHNFYGPALKLVARMMHMSEHLAGVTIMSFGNELPEIVANMWAVHDDDEPDFANAIAKGLYLIMFVGGLVCYISPFKMSGSTTIRDLLFMVCGVVMVDYFIRTDNGMNLNECIASILLYIIYLIVSVTDLLILRRTTRNLLNQINELEKLNVDTSVRRPDLYNIQTKIDLLKKKYDELSEDGVVDILARQSTIQKPDEAFFTYLTRRSERHPSIRRMKQSVAYRGFRNKNRFLFRQFFSSLRPVFMDDWIKGNILKRTFYIVRAPVVVMCAIYIPLVDYEKERDGWSKLLNCIQIFLNPAITIIIGSALIYREKSKLWYFNIPQFAVYGLYSMVITVPLAIIVFIHSNTSAPPKYHIAFTIMNFTGSVFLAMQCSYELSLFTKVIGSIYEIPFDFMGVTLLVVATCLSDLAISVSLSMQGYEKMAYAATIGSSFLTVVVGCTTTLLAVILRGNTAHSNDAMGNYADNAYVIFIIGLFLTMLWTVMLDFNARRSVGIFSMSVFGIFLLFAVLIRKGIIHPYSHDILVQDAYET
;
A
#
# COMPACT_ATOMS: atom_id res chain seq x y z
N MET A 1 -16.03 -20.52 -58.39
CA MET A 1 -14.71 -20.57 -57.73
C MET A 1 -14.96 -20.73 -56.24
N GLY A 2 -14.96 -21.97 -55.75
CA GLY A 2 -15.20 -22.26 -54.34
C GLY A 2 -13.96 -21.90 -53.52
N SER A 3 -14.13 -21.08 -52.49
CA SER A 3 -13.12 -20.84 -51.46
C SER A 3 -12.75 -22.18 -50.84
N LYS A 4 -11.56 -22.71 -51.15
CA LYS A 4 -10.99 -23.83 -50.42
C LYS A 4 -10.93 -23.43 -48.94
N GLN A 5 -11.66 -24.15 -48.10
CA GLN A 5 -11.65 -23.97 -46.66
C GLN A 5 -10.23 -24.31 -46.18
N TYR A 6 -9.49 -23.28 -45.76
CA TYR A 6 -8.13 -23.42 -45.25
C TYR A 6 -8.18 -24.25 -43.96
N VAL A 7 -7.56 -25.42 -43.98
CA VAL A 7 -7.37 -26.24 -42.78
C VAL A 7 -6.03 -25.81 -42.18
N PRO A 8 -6.01 -25.24 -40.96
CA PRO A 8 -4.78 -24.73 -40.36
C PRO A 8 -3.81 -25.88 -40.05
N ASN A 9 -2.57 -25.73 -40.50
CA ASN A 9 -1.48 -26.68 -40.25
C ASN A 9 -0.94 -26.51 -38.81
N GLU A 10 -0.15 -27.47 -38.32
CA GLU A 10 0.46 -27.38 -36.98
C GLU A 10 1.32 -26.12 -36.83
N LEU A 11 2.01 -25.71 -37.89
CA LEU A 11 2.82 -24.50 -37.92
C LEU A 11 1.97 -23.22 -37.78
N ASP A 12 0.73 -23.22 -38.28
CA ASP A 12 -0.20 -22.09 -38.07
C ASP A 12 -0.68 -22.04 -36.61
N LYS A 13 -0.88 -23.21 -35.99
CA LYS A 13 -1.23 -23.28 -34.56
C LYS A 13 -0.07 -22.79 -33.68
N GLU A 14 1.17 -23.15 -34.03
CA GLU A 14 2.37 -22.62 -33.37
C GLU A 14 2.51 -21.10 -33.59
N PHE A 15 2.22 -20.60 -34.79
CA PHE A 15 2.29 -19.17 -35.08
C PHE A 15 1.20 -18.36 -34.35
N GLU A 16 -0.02 -18.88 -34.23
CA GLU A 16 -1.07 -18.28 -33.40
C GLU A 16 -0.72 -18.34 -31.90
N GLN A 17 -0.08 -19.43 -31.45
CA GLN A 17 0.46 -19.52 -30.08
C GLN A 17 1.60 -18.52 -29.84
N PHE A 18 2.42 -18.23 -30.85
CA PHE A 18 3.48 -17.23 -30.76
C PHE A 18 2.92 -15.83 -30.50
N TRP A 19 1.92 -15.35 -31.26
CA TRP A 19 1.31 -14.04 -31.02
C TRP A 19 0.55 -13.92 -29.69
N ALA A 20 0.15 -15.06 -29.13
CA ALA A 20 -0.44 -15.14 -27.80
C ALA A 20 0.59 -15.12 -26.66
N ARG A 21 1.86 -15.49 -26.93
CA ARG A 21 2.94 -15.60 -25.92
C ARG A 21 4.04 -14.55 -26.03
N VAL A 22 4.21 -13.92 -27.19
CA VAL A 22 5.31 -12.97 -27.40
C VAL A 22 5.13 -11.73 -26.53
N SER A 23 6.17 -11.31 -25.82
CA SER A 23 6.12 -10.12 -24.98
C SER A 23 6.03 -8.85 -25.85
N CYS A 24 5.22 -7.88 -25.41
CA CYS A 24 5.05 -6.63 -26.16
C CYS A 24 6.36 -5.81 -26.26
N TYR A 25 7.25 -5.99 -25.29
CA TYR A 25 8.52 -5.28 -25.23
C TYR A 25 9.51 -5.72 -26.33
N ALA A 26 9.27 -6.85 -27.00
CA ALA A 26 10.05 -7.30 -28.15
C ALA A 26 9.92 -6.39 -29.39
N VAL A 27 8.94 -5.46 -29.39
CA VAL A 27 8.75 -4.42 -30.43
C VAL A 27 10.04 -3.69 -30.81
N LYS A 28 10.94 -3.47 -29.84
CA LYS A 28 12.17 -2.71 -30.05
C LYS A 28 13.15 -3.36 -31.02
N ILE A 29 13.10 -4.70 -31.16
CA ILE A 29 13.94 -5.48 -32.10
C ILE A 29 13.62 -5.10 -33.55
N PHE A 30 12.38 -4.66 -33.82
CA PHE A 30 11.93 -4.32 -35.16
C PHE A 30 12.27 -2.87 -35.53
N PRO A 31 12.57 -2.61 -36.82
CA PRO A 31 12.73 -1.25 -37.33
C PRO A 31 11.44 -0.45 -37.16
N TYR A 32 11.57 0.87 -36.97
CA TYR A 32 10.45 1.78 -36.63
C TYR A 32 9.22 1.62 -37.53
N ASP A 33 9.41 1.42 -38.83
CA ASP A 33 8.31 1.27 -39.80
C ASP A 33 7.45 0.01 -39.59
N GLN A 34 8.02 -1.04 -38.98
CA GLN A 34 7.35 -2.32 -38.76
C GLN A 34 6.77 -2.46 -37.34
N ARG A 35 7.12 -1.57 -36.41
CA ARG A 35 6.70 -1.64 -35.00
C ARG A 35 5.18 -1.65 -34.85
N CYS A 36 4.47 -0.81 -35.60
CA CYS A 36 3.00 -0.76 -35.49
C CYS A 36 2.33 -2.07 -35.96
N ASN A 37 2.85 -2.70 -37.02
CA ASN A 37 2.31 -3.98 -37.50
C ASN A 37 2.51 -5.11 -36.48
N PHE A 38 3.64 -5.09 -35.76
CA PHE A 38 3.87 -6.04 -34.66
C PHE A 38 2.91 -5.79 -33.50
N VAL A 39 2.80 -4.54 -33.03
CA VAL A 39 1.94 -4.18 -31.89
C VAL A 39 0.47 -4.53 -32.14
N GLN A 40 -0.02 -4.35 -33.37
CA GLN A 40 -1.39 -4.70 -33.72
C GLN A 40 -1.69 -6.21 -33.73
N ARG A 41 -0.66 -7.05 -33.86
CA ARG A 41 -0.80 -8.51 -33.90
C ARG A 41 -0.52 -9.19 -32.57
N ALA A 42 0.33 -8.60 -31.74
CA ALA A 42 0.67 -9.13 -30.42
C ALA A 42 -0.46 -8.86 -29.40
N ASN A 43 -1.07 -9.92 -28.88
CA ASN A 43 -2.18 -9.80 -27.91
C ASN A 43 -1.70 -9.28 -26.54
N SER A 44 -0.45 -9.58 -26.15
CA SER A 44 0.19 -9.09 -24.92
C SER A 44 0.27 -7.55 -24.88
N CYS A 45 0.42 -6.90 -26.04
CA CYS A 45 0.42 -5.44 -26.12
C CYS A 45 -0.93 -4.81 -25.75
N VAL A 46 -2.03 -5.54 -25.96
CA VAL A 46 -3.36 -5.09 -25.57
C VAL A 46 -3.66 -5.55 -24.16
N TYR A 47 -3.37 -6.79 -23.77
CA TYR A 47 -3.71 -7.32 -22.45
C TYR A 47 -2.84 -6.75 -21.31
N GLY A 48 -1.55 -6.52 -21.54
CA GLY A 48 -0.61 -5.99 -20.54
C GLY A 48 -0.71 -4.47 -20.30
N THR A 49 -1.65 -3.76 -20.93
CA THR A 49 -1.82 -2.31 -20.76
C THR A 49 -2.97 -1.99 -19.82
N ASN A 50 -2.83 -1.03 -18.91
CA ASN A 50 -3.93 -0.66 -18.04
C ASN A 50 -4.82 0.41 -18.69
N VAL A 51 -4.79 1.65 -18.24
CA VAL A 51 -5.47 2.82 -18.82
C VAL A 51 -4.79 3.28 -20.11
N VAL A 52 -3.46 3.44 -20.07
CA VAL A 52 -2.70 4.04 -21.18
C VAL A 52 -1.89 2.96 -21.92
N PRO A 53 -2.15 2.71 -23.21
CA PRO A 53 -1.37 1.76 -23.98
C PRO A 53 -0.09 2.41 -24.53
N TYR A 54 0.91 2.63 -23.68
CA TYR A 54 2.13 3.41 -23.99
C TYR A 54 2.84 2.95 -25.29
N ILE A 55 3.06 1.64 -25.46
CA ILE A 55 3.78 1.09 -26.62
C ILE A 55 2.97 1.26 -27.91
N GLN A 56 1.66 1.02 -27.87
CA GLN A 56 0.76 1.24 -29.00
C GLN A 56 0.65 2.71 -29.38
N LEU A 57 0.54 3.59 -28.37
CA LEU A 57 0.49 5.04 -28.57
C LEU A 57 1.77 5.55 -29.26
N MET A 58 2.95 5.09 -28.83
CA MET A 58 4.22 5.46 -29.45
C MET A 58 4.39 4.86 -30.86
N ALA A 59 4.07 3.58 -31.04
CA ALA A 59 4.33 2.88 -32.30
C ALA A 59 3.30 3.20 -33.41
N CYS A 60 2.01 3.32 -33.07
CA CYS A 60 0.93 3.43 -34.06
C CYS A 60 0.32 4.82 -34.18
N ASP A 61 0.04 5.51 -33.06
CA ASP A 61 -0.67 6.80 -33.07
C ASP A 61 0.31 7.96 -33.30
N LEU A 62 1.39 8.00 -32.52
CA LEU A 62 2.44 9.03 -32.61
C LEU A 62 3.47 8.73 -33.71
N LYS A 63 3.53 7.48 -34.19
CA LYS A 63 4.40 6.98 -35.27
C LYS A 63 5.85 7.47 -35.12
N CYS A 64 6.49 7.15 -34.00
CA CYS A 64 7.90 7.47 -33.77
C CYS A 64 8.78 6.97 -34.91
N ARG A 65 9.54 7.87 -35.55
CA ARG A 65 10.49 7.53 -36.63
C ARG A 65 11.93 7.53 -36.16
N ASN A 66 12.24 8.31 -35.13
CA ASN A 66 13.59 8.54 -34.63
C ASN A 66 13.69 8.31 -33.12
N GLN A 67 14.89 7.93 -32.67
CA GLN A 67 15.20 7.77 -31.24
C GLN A 67 15.03 9.07 -30.44
N PHE A 68 15.24 10.23 -31.05
CA PHE A 68 14.99 11.53 -30.41
C PHE A 68 13.50 11.74 -30.07
N GLU A 69 12.59 11.40 -30.99
CA GLU A 69 11.14 11.50 -30.75
C GLU A 69 10.72 10.55 -29.64
N GLU A 70 11.27 9.34 -29.62
CA GLU A 70 11.05 8.35 -28.57
C GLU A 70 11.42 8.91 -27.18
N TYR A 71 12.58 9.56 -27.02
CA TYR A 71 12.95 10.21 -25.75
C TYR A 71 12.06 11.39 -25.37
N VAL A 72 11.59 12.20 -26.34
CA VAL A 72 10.67 13.32 -26.07
C VAL A 72 9.34 12.80 -25.53
N TYR A 73 8.77 11.74 -26.13
CA TYR A 73 7.52 11.16 -25.65
C TYR A 73 7.67 10.48 -24.29
N VAL A 74 8.80 9.80 -24.04
CA VAL A 74 9.11 9.25 -22.71
C VAL A 74 9.19 10.36 -21.67
N SER A 75 9.80 11.50 -22.00
CA SER A 75 9.84 12.64 -21.07
C SER A 75 8.45 13.20 -20.79
N LEU A 76 7.54 13.21 -21.76
CA LEU A 76 6.14 13.61 -21.57
C LEU A 76 5.41 12.62 -20.65
N PHE A 77 5.59 11.31 -20.86
CA PHE A 77 5.01 10.29 -19.98
C PHE A 77 5.61 10.32 -18.57
N LEU A 78 6.86 10.74 -18.40
CA LEU A 78 7.45 10.95 -17.08
C LEU A 78 6.73 12.07 -16.31
N VAL A 79 6.31 13.14 -16.99
CA VAL A 79 5.48 14.19 -16.36
C VAL A 79 4.11 13.63 -15.94
N LEU A 80 3.47 12.81 -16.78
CA LEU A 80 2.22 12.12 -16.43
C LEU A 80 2.41 11.20 -15.23
N CYS A 81 3.50 10.45 -15.18
CA CYS A 81 3.87 9.60 -14.05
C CYS A 81 4.00 10.41 -12.75
N LEU A 82 4.73 11.53 -12.78
CA LEU A 82 4.85 12.43 -11.63
C LEU A 82 3.48 12.98 -11.17
N GLU A 83 2.58 13.27 -12.10
CA GLU A 83 1.21 13.69 -11.78
C GLU A 83 0.42 12.57 -11.08
N LEU A 84 0.52 11.32 -11.56
CA LEU A 84 -0.08 10.14 -10.94
C LEU A 84 0.48 9.89 -9.52
N LEU A 85 1.78 10.08 -9.31
CA LEU A 85 2.40 10.00 -7.97
C LEU A 85 1.82 11.05 -7.02
N CYS A 86 1.68 12.29 -7.50
CA CYS A 86 1.09 13.38 -6.72
C CYS A 86 -0.39 13.12 -6.40
N CYS A 87 -1.14 12.57 -7.36
CA CYS A 87 -2.52 12.11 -7.19
C CYS A 87 -2.62 11.06 -6.09
N MET A 88 -1.82 10.00 -6.19
CA MET A 88 -1.85 8.90 -5.24
C MET A 88 -1.48 9.36 -3.83
N SER A 89 -0.42 10.16 -3.69
CA SER A 89 -0.04 10.79 -2.41
C SER A 89 -1.18 11.64 -1.81
N TYR A 90 -1.92 12.37 -2.65
CA TYR A 90 -3.08 13.14 -2.21
C TYR A 90 -4.21 12.27 -1.64
N VAL A 91 -4.58 11.21 -2.37
CA VAL A 91 -5.63 10.26 -1.98
C VAL A 91 -5.27 9.60 -0.65
N ILE A 92 -4.03 9.15 -0.54
CA ILE A 92 -3.47 8.53 0.65
C ILE A 92 -3.58 9.45 1.87
N HIS A 93 -3.10 10.69 1.73
CA HIS A 93 -3.02 11.62 2.85
C HIS A 93 -4.42 12.06 3.31
N ASN A 94 -5.36 12.30 2.39
CA ASN A 94 -6.62 12.97 2.73
C ASN A 94 -7.82 12.05 2.90
N PHE A 95 -7.78 10.86 2.30
CA PHE A 95 -8.91 9.92 2.32
C PHE A 95 -8.53 8.62 3.02
N TYR A 96 -7.46 7.96 2.57
CA TYR A 96 -7.08 6.62 3.07
C TYR A 96 -6.62 6.63 4.53
N GLY A 97 -5.67 7.51 4.89
CA GLY A 97 -5.12 7.59 6.25
C GLY A 97 -6.17 7.81 7.34
N PRO A 98 -7.04 8.84 7.23
CA PRO A 98 -8.12 9.05 8.19
C PRO A 98 -9.12 7.88 8.28
N ALA A 99 -9.47 7.27 7.15
CA ALA A 99 -10.38 6.12 7.12
C ALA A 99 -9.79 4.93 7.89
N LEU A 100 -8.50 4.65 7.68
CA LEU A 100 -7.79 3.57 8.34
C LEU A 100 -7.71 3.76 9.86
N LYS A 101 -7.37 4.97 10.34
CA LYS A 101 -7.38 5.30 11.77
C LYS A 101 -8.76 5.07 12.40
N LEU A 102 -9.83 5.41 11.67
CA LEU A 102 -11.17 5.19 12.17
C LEU A 102 -11.52 3.70 12.26
N VAL A 103 -11.22 2.92 11.24
CA VAL A 103 -11.47 1.47 11.25
C VAL A 103 -10.69 0.80 12.40
N ALA A 104 -9.42 1.18 12.59
CA ALA A 104 -8.60 0.72 13.71
C ALA A 104 -9.25 1.04 15.07
N ARG A 105 -9.76 2.27 15.23
CA ARG A 105 -10.46 2.70 16.44
C ARG A 105 -11.78 1.94 16.65
N MET A 106 -12.54 1.67 15.59
CA MET A 106 -13.79 0.91 15.66
C MET A 106 -13.58 -0.53 16.11
N MET A 107 -12.50 -1.16 15.65
CA MET A 107 -12.12 -2.51 16.08
C MET A 107 -11.37 -2.52 17.42
N HIS A 108 -11.21 -1.35 18.05
CA HIS A 108 -10.51 -1.14 19.31
C HIS A 108 -9.05 -1.63 19.30
N MET A 109 -8.41 -1.67 18.14
CA MET A 109 -7.07 -2.26 17.98
C MET A 109 -5.99 -1.32 18.53
N SER A 110 -4.83 -1.89 18.86
CA SER A 110 -3.61 -1.12 19.12
C SER A 110 -3.04 -0.53 17.84
N GLU A 111 -2.25 0.55 17.95
CA GLU A 111 -1.57 1.16 16.79
C GLU A 111 -0.70 0.14 16.04
N HIS A 112 0.06 -0.68 16.78
CA HIS A 112 0.92 -1.73 16.19
C HIS A 112 0.11 -2.79 15.44
N LEU A 113 -0.94 -3.34 16.05
CA LEU A 113 -1.75 -4.39 15.40
C LEU A 113 -2.51 -3.83 14.19
N ALA A 114 -3.03 -2.60 14.29
CA ALA A 114 -3.70 -1.94 13.18
C ALA A 114 -2.77 -1.73 11.97
N GLY A 115 -1.50 -1.42 12.22
CA GLY A 115 -0.46 -1.35 11.19
C GLY A 115 -0.19 -2.71 10.54
N VAL A 116 0.13 -3.71 11.36
CA VAL A 116 0.46 -5.08 10.88
C VAL A 116 -0.65 -5.74 10.07
N THR A 117 -1.91 -5.39 10.33
CA THR A 117 -3.08 -6.05 9.73
C THR A 117 -3.84 -5.15 8.77
N ILE A 118 -4.66 -4.21 9.25
CA ILE A 118 -5.57 -3.44 8.41
C ILE A 118 -4.79 -2.61 7.39
N MET A 119 -3.70 -1.97 7.81
CA MET A 119 -2.91 -1.10 6.94
C MET A 119 -2.19 -1.89 5.86
N SER A 120 -1.46 -2.94 6.26
CA SER A 120 -0.72 -3.80 5.34
C SER A 120 -1.66 -4.50 4.34
N PHE A 121 -2.76 -5.09 4.82
CA PHE A 121 -3.76 -5.70 3.94
C PHE A 121 -4.42 -4.68 3.01
N GLY A 122 -4.77 -3.50 3.52
CA GLY A 122 -5.43 -2.47 2.71
C GLY A 122 -4.57 -1.98 1.55
N ASN A 123 -3.26 -1.98 1.71
CA ASN A 123 -2.31 -1.54 0.68
C ASN A 123 -1.94 -2.65 -0.30
N GLU A 124 -1.64 -3.84 0.22
CA GLU A 124 -1.00 -4.90 -0.55
C GLU A 124 -1.99 -5.88 -1.19
N LEU A 125 -3.18 -6.08 -0.60
CA LEU A 125 -4.17 -7.02 -1.14
C LEU A 125 -4.56 -6.72 -2.60
N PRO A 126 -4.81 -5.45 -3.01
CA PRO A 126 -5.12 -5.14 -4.40
C PRO A 126 -3.99 -5.50 -5.36
N GLU A 127 -2.73 -5.28 -4.95
CA GLU A 127 -1.56 -5.60 -5.76
C GLU A 127 -1.36 -7.11 -5.89
N ILE A 128 -1.49 -7.85 -4.79
CA ILE A 128 -1.43 -9.32 -4.81
C ILE A 128 -2.48 -9.90 -5.76
N VAL A 129 -3.72 -9.38 -5.67
CA VAL A 129 -4.79 -9.79 -6.58
C VAL A 129 -4.42 -9.43 -8.02
N ALA A 130 -3.93 -8.21 -8.29
CA ALA A 130 -3.51 -7.80 -9.63
C ALA A 130 -2.43 -8.71 -10.22
N ASN A 131 -1.39 -9.02 -9.44
CA ASN A 131 -0.29 -9.88 -9.85
C ASN A 131 -0.77 -11.31 -10.12
N MET A 132 -1.69 -11.83 -9.29
CA MET A 132 -2.33 -13.13 -9.49
C MET A 132 -3.08 -13.22 -10.83
N TRP A 133 -3.75 -12.14 -11.27
CA TRP A 133 -4.40 -12.10 -12.58
C TRP A 133 -3.38 -11.97 -13.72
N ALA A 134 -2.32 -11.17 -13.51
CA ALA A 134 -1.28 -10.85 -14.48
C ALA A 134 -0.31 -11.99 -14.82
N VAL A 135 -0.34 -13.12 -14.08
CA VAL A 135 0.45 -14.36 -14.28
C VAL A 135 0.31 -14.99 -15.69
N HIS A 136 -0.44 -14.38 -16.60
CA HIS A 136 -0.58 -14.88 -17.98
C HIS A 136 0.59 -14.51 -18.91
N ASP A 137 1.41 -13.50 -18.56
CA ASP A 137 2.05 -12.68 -19.61
C ASP A 137 3.57 -12.50 -19.59
N ASP A 138 4.34 -12.74 -18.50
CA ASP A 138 5.79 -12.50 -18.55
C ASP A 138 6.58 -13.49 -17.67
N ASP A 139 7.73 -13.98 -18.16
CA ASP A 139 8.78 -14.71 -17.43
C ASP A 139 9.49 -13.79 -16.42
N GLU A 140 8.74 -13.01 -15.65
CA GLU A 140 9.29 -12.11 -14.63
C GLU A 140 9.59 -12.90 -13.35
N PRO A 141 10.78 -12.71 -12.74
CA PRO A 141 11.14 -13.40 -11.51
C PRO A 141 10.36 -12.83 -10.31
N ASP A 142 9.15 -13.37 -10.11
CA ASP A 142 8.19 -12.98 -9.08
C ASP A 142 8.79 -13.04 -7.67
N PHE A 143 9.62 -14.05 -7.38
CA PHE A 143 10.21 -14.24 -6.07
C PHE A 143 11.28 -13.17 -5.76
N ALA A 144 12.17 -12.88 -6.71
CA ALA A 144 13.17 -11.83 -6.57
C ALA A 144 12.51 -10.47 -6.31
N ASN A 145 11.45 -10.17 -7.07
CA ASN A 145 10.69 -8.94 -6.93
C ASN A 145 10.02 -8.84 -5.54
N ALA A 146 9.41 -9.92 -5.07
CA ALA A 146 8.74 -9.97 -3.77
C ALA A 146 9.73 -9.76 -2.60
N ILE A 147 10.89 -10.43 -2.62
CA ILE A 147 11.93 -10.24 -1.59
C ILE A 147 12.49 -8.84 -1.64
N ALA A 148 12.84 -8.33 -2.82
CA ALA A 148 13.37 -6.98 -2.98
C ALA A 148 12.36 -5.92 -2.48
N LYS A 149 11.06 -6.14 -2.71
CA LYS A 149 9.98 -5.33 -2.17
C LYS A 149 9.93 -5.39 -0.64
N GLY A 150 10.00 -6.58 -0.04
CA GLY A 150 10.08 -6.74 1.41
C GLY A 150 11.32 -6.05 2.01
N LEU A 151 12.47 -6.16 1.36
CA LEU A 151 13.70 -5.47 1.75
C LEU A 151 13.54 -3.95 1.71
N TYR A 152 12.97 -3.40 0.63
CA TYR A 152 12.70 -1.95 0.52
C TYR A 152 11.77 -1.45 1.63
N LEU A 153 10.67 -2.16 1.89
CA LEU A 153 9.69 -1.77 2.89
C LEU A 153 10.28 -1.73 4.31
N ILE A 154 11.02 -2.75 4.74
CA ILE A 154 11.58 -2.76 6.11
C ILE A 154 12.81 -1.86 6.20
N MET A 155 13.75 -1.99 5.26
CA MET A 155 15.03 -1.30 5.37
C MET A 155 14.91 0.20 5.05
N PHE A 156 14.26 0.54 3.94
CA PHE A 156 14.14 1.92 3.47
C PHE A 156 12.92 2.62 4.08
N VAL A 157 11.71 2.10 3.90
CA VAL A 157 10.48 2.76 4.40
C VAL A 157 10.44 2.75 5.94
N GLY A 158 10.69 1.59 6.56
CA GLY A 158 10.79 1.47 8.02
C GLY A 158 11.93 2.32 8.60
N GLY A 159 13.07 2.37 7.90
CA GLY A 159 14.18 3.28 8.21
C GLY A 159 13.78 4.75 8.16
N LEU A 160 12.97 5.15 7.17
CA LEU A 160 12.48 6.52 7.02
C LEU A 160 11.53 6.92 8.14
N VAL A 161 10.64 6.03 8.55
CA VAL A 161 9.78 6.24 9.72
C VAL A 161 10.61 6.53 10.97
N CYS A 162 11.66 5.72 11.22
CA CYS A 162 12.57 5.90 12.36
C CYS A 162 13.40 7.20 12.28
N TYR A 163 13.71 7.66 11.06
CA TYR A 163 14.44 8.90 10.82
C TYR A 163 13.58 10.15 11.06
N ILE A 164 12.33 10.13 10.56
CA ILE A 164 11.40 11.27 10.67
C ILE A 164 11.00 11.47 12.14
N SER A 165 10.45 10.44 12.77
CA SER A 165 9.86 10.50 14.11
C SER A 165 10.47 9.41 14.99
N PRO A 166 11.40 9.73 15.91
CA PRO A 166 11.98 8.75 16.83
C PRO A 166 10.97 8.34 17.92
N PHE A 167 10.88 7.04 18.21
CA PHE A 167 9.84 6.48 19.06
C PHE A 167 10.24 5.19 19.79
N LYS A 168 9.52 4.84 20.84
CA LYS A 168 9.66 3.55 21.55
C LYS A 168 8.71 2.53 20.93
N MET A 169 9.24 1.41 20.45
CA MET A 169 8.49 0.30 19.88
C MET A 169 7.90 -0.61 20.96
N SER A 170 6.82 -1.32 20.64
CA SER A 170 6.31 -2.42 21.45
C SER A 170 7.19 -3.65 21.23
N GLY A 171 8.08 -3.93 22.17
CA GLY A 171 9.19 -4.86 21.95
C GLY A 171 8.77 -6.30 21.70
N SER A 172 7.88 -6.83 22.56
CA SER A 172 7.43 -8.23 22.44
C SER A 172 6.68 -8.50 21.13
N THR A 173 5.89 -7.54 20.64
CA THR A 173 5.16 -7.71 19.38
C THR A 173 6.10 -7.62 18.19
N THR A 174 7.05 -6.67 18.22
CA THR A 174 7.99 -6.46 17.12
C THR A 174 8.91 -7.67 16.92
N ILE A 175 9.47 -8.23 18.02
CA ILE A 175 10.29 -9.45 17.94
C ILE A 175 9.49 -10.63 17.39
N ARG A 176 8.27 -10.82 17.90
CA ARG A 176 7.37 -11.88 17.39
C ARG A 176 7.19 -11.74 15.88
N ASP A 177 6.85 -10.55 15.41
CA ASP A 177 6.54 -10.31 13.99
C ASP A 177 7.79 -10.53 13.11
N LEU A 178 8.97 -10.10 13.55
CA LEU A 178 10.23 -10.37 12.86
C LEU A 178 10.59 -11.85 12.82
N LEU A 179 10.33 -12.62 13.90
CA LEU A 179 10.58 -14.05 13.93
C LEU A 179 9.66 -14.83 12.97
N PHE A 180 8.37 -14.49 12.93
CA PHE A 180 7.44 -15.08 11.95
C PHE A 180 7.84 -14.73 10.52
N MET A 181 8.33 -13.51 10.29
CA MET A 181 8.85 -13.13 8.99
C MET A 181 10.08 -13.92 8.58
N VAL A 182 11.08 -14.07 9.45
CA VAL A 182 12.25 -14.91 9.16
C VAL A 182 11.80 -16.35 8.87
N CYS A 183 10.89 -16.90 9.67
CA CYS A 183 10.33 -18.23 9.46
C CYS A 183 9.63 -18.37 8.09
N GLY A 184 8.80 -17.40 7.71
CA GLY A 184 8.08 -17.42 6.44
C GLY A 184 8.99 -17.26 5.23
N VAL A 185 9.98 -16.38 5.30
CA VAL A 185 10.95 -16.14 4.21
C VAL A 185 11.80 -17.40 3.97
N VAL A 186 12.30 -18.02 5.04
CA VAL A 186 13.07 -19.28 4.95
C VAL A 186 12.20 -20.42 4.43
N MET A 187 10.94 -20.50 4.86
CA MET A 187 10.00 -21.54 4.42
C MET A 187 9.68 -21.42 2.93
N VAL A 188 9.42 -20.22 2.42
CA VAL A 188 9.15 -19.99 0.99
C VAL A 188 10.40 -20.26 0.15
N ASP A 189 11.58 -19.79 0.57
CA ASP A 189 12.86 -20.09 -0.13
C ASP A 189 13.12 -21.59 -0.18
N TYR A 190 12.90 -22.31 0.92
CA TYR A 190 13.05 -23.76 0.98
C TYR A 190 12.11 -24.50 -0.01
N PHE A 191 10.85 -24.09 -0.10
CA PHE A 191 9.90 -24.72 -1.03
C PHE A 191 10.24 -24.44 -2.49
N ILE A 192 10.71 -23.23 -2.82
CA ILE A 192 11.09 -22.88 -4.20
C ILE A 192 12.33 -23.67 -4.66
N ARG A 193 13.29 -23.91 -3.76
CA ARG A 193 14.54 -24.65 -4.08
C ARG A 193 14.37 -26.17 -4.18
N THR A 194 13.20 -26.72 -3.83
CA THR A 194 12.99 -28.17 -3.91
C THR A 194 12.82 -28.59 -5.38
N ASP A 195 13.47 -29.70 -5.80
CA ASP A 195 13.68 -30.11 -7.21
C ASP A 195 12.45 -30.15 -8.14
N ASN A 196 11.23 -30.20 -7.59
CA ASN A 196 9.99 -30.27 -8.38
C ASN A 196 9.24 -28.92 -8.48
N GLY A 197 9.85 -27.82 -8.04
CA GLY A 197 9.15 -26.54 -7.85
C GLY A 197 8.12 -26.62 -6.72
N MET A 198 7.38 -25.52 -6.51
CA MET A 198 6.46 -25.43 -5.38
C MET A 198 5.18 -26.25 -5.60
N ASN A 199 4.88 -27.16 -4.68
CA ASN A 199 3.67 -27.99 -4.73
C ASN A 199 2.44 -27.24 -4.19
N LEU A 200 1.22 -27.70 -4.55
CA LEU A 200 -0.03 -27.16 -3.99
C LEU A 200 -0.05 -27.21 -2.45
N ASN A 201 0.44 -28.30 -1.86
CA ASN A 201 0.50 -28.48 -0.41
C ASN A 201 1.46 -27.49 0.26
N GLU A 202 2.56 -27.15 -0.40
CA GLU A 202 3.55 -26.17 0.08
C GLU A 202 3.00 -24.74 -0.02
N CYS A 203 2.22 -24.45 -1.06
CA CYS A 203 1.47 -23.19 -1.17
C CYS A 203 0.49 -23.05 0.01
N ILE A 204 -0.30 -24.09 0.27
CA ILE A 204 -1.28 -24.11 1.37
C ILE A 204 -0.55 -23.97 2.72
N ALA A 205 0.60 -24.63 2.91
CA ALA A 205 1.39 -24.53 4.13
C ALA A 205 1.90 -23.09 4.38
N SER A 206 2.35 -22.40 3.32
CA SER A 206 2.83 -21.01 3.42
C SER A 206 1.70 -20.03 3.76
N ILE A 207 0.52 -20.20 3.15
CA ILE A 207 -0.68 -19.41 3.50
C ILE A 207 -1.13 -19.72 4.94
N LEU A 208 -1.08 -20.98 5.36
CA LEU A 208 -1.44 -21.40 6.72
C LEU A 208 -0.52 -20.75 7.77
N LEU A 209 0.78 -20.64 7.49
CA LEU A 209 1.73 -19.94 8.37
C LEU A 209 1.30 -18.48 8.62
N TYR A 210 0.88 -17.79 7.56
CA TYR A 210 0.39 -16.42 7.67
C TYR A 210 -0.92 -16.33 8.48
N ILE A 211 -1.84 -17.29 8.32
CA ILE A 211 -3.07 -17.36 9.14
C ILE A 211 -2.73 -17.60 10.61
N ILE A 212 -1.78 -18.49 10.91
CA ILE A 212 -1.30 -18.74 12.27
C ILE A 212 -0.71 -17.46 12.88
N TYR A 213 0.12 -16.74 12.12
CA TYR A 213 0.68 -15.46 12.53
C TYR A 213 -0.41 -14.44 12.94
N LEU A 214 -1.47 -14.32 12.14
CA LEU A 214 -2.59 -13.43 12.47
C LEU A 214 -3.31 -13.85 13.76
N ILE A 215 -3.56 -15.16 13.93
CA ILE A 215 -4.21 -15.69 15.14
C ILE A 215 -3.36 -15.38 16.37
N VAL A 216 -2.04 -15.58 16.30
CA VAL A 216 -1.12 -15.26 17.40
C VAL A 216 -1.12 -13.76 17.69
N SER A 217 -1.09 -12.92 16.65
CA SER A 217 -1.12 -11.45 16.78
C SER A 217 -2.41 -10.94 17.45
N VAL A 218 -3.55 -11.52 17.09
CA VAL A 218 -4.84 -11.21 17.73
C VAL A 218 -4.90 -11.72 19.16
N THR A 219 -4.39 -12.94 19.41
CA THR A 219 -4.36 -13.53 20.75
C THR A 219 -3.53 -12.69 21.72
N ASP A 220 -2.39 -12.18 21.27
CA ASP A 220 -1.55 -11.28 22.05
C ASP A 220 -2.27 -9.96 22.41
N LEU A 221 -3.04 -9.37 21.49
CA LEU A 221 -3.88 -8.22 21.82
C LEU A 221 -4.93 -8.56 22.89
N LEU A 222 -5.53 -9.75 22.82
CA LEU A 222 -6.50 -10.19 23.83
C LEU A 222 -5.83 -10.38 25.19
N ILE A 223 -4.60 -10.92 25.22
CA ILE A 223 -3.80 -11.06 26.44
C ILE A 223 -3.45 -9.69 27.01
N LEU A 224 -3.00 -8.75 26.19
CA LEU A 224 -2.70 -7.38 26.59
C LEU A 224 -3.93 -6.70 27.24
N ARG A 225 -5.10 -6.84 26.62
CA ARG A 225 -6.37 -6.29 27.15
C ARG A 225 -6.77 -6.93 28.48
N ARG A 226 -6.64 -8.25 28.62
CA ARG A 226 -6.92 -8.97 29.87
C ARG A 226 -5.98 -8.51 30.99
N THR A 227 -4.69 -8.42 30.70
CA THR A 227 -3.67 -7.94 31.65
C THR A 227 -3.96 -6.50 32.09
N THR A 228 -4.32 -5.62 31.16
CA THR A 228 -4.65 -4.23 31.45
C THR A 228 -5.89 -4.11 32.35
N ARG A 229 -6.93 -4.91 32.11
CA ARG A 229 -8.13 -4.97 32.98
C ARG A 229 -7.81 -5.53 34.37
N ASN A 230 -6.99 -6.57 34.44
CA ASN A 230 -6.59 -7.15 35.72
C ASN A 230 -5.78 -6.16 36.56
N LEU A 231 -4.86 -5.41 35.94
CA LEU A 231 -4.11 -4.33 36.61
C LEU A 231 -5.05 -3.24 37.14
N LEU A 232 -6.03 -2.81 36.34
CA LEU A 232 -7.00 -1.80 36.76
C LEU A 232 -7.88 -2.28 37.92
N ASN A 233 -8.28 -3.56 37.92
CA ASN A 233 -9.00 -4.15 39.05
C ASN A 233 -8.14 -4.17 40.32
N GLN A 234 -6.86 -4.55 40.22
CA GLN A 234 -5.93 -4.53 41.36
C GLN A 234 -5.71 -3.11 41.90
N ILE A 235 -5.62 -2.10 41.04
CA ILE A 235 -5.51 -0.70 41.45
C ILE A 235 -6.78 -0.28 42.21
N ASN A 236 -7.96 -0.59 41.67
CA ASN A 236 -9.24 -0.25 42.32
C ASN A 236 -9.42 -0.95 43.68
N GLU A 237 -8.95 -2.18 43.83
CA GLU A 237 -8.98 -2.90 45.11
C GLU A 237 -8.05 -2.27 46.14
N LEU A 238 -6.82 -1.92 45.75
CA LEU A 238 -5.87 -1.25 46.62
C LEU A 238 -6.29 0.17 46.99
N GLU A 239 -6.91 0.91 46.06
CA GLU A 239 -7.45 2.25 46.34
C GLU A 239 -8.60 2.21 47.36
N LYS A 240 -9.45 1.16 47.33
CA LYS A 240 -10.48 0.97 48.36
C LYS A 240 -9.86 0.76 49.74
N LEU A 241 -8.82 -0.08 49.84
CA LEU A 241 -8.11 -0.34 51.09
C LEU A 241 -7.38 0.91 51.64
N ASN A 242 -6.98 1.84 50.78
CA ASN A 242 -6.33 3.10 51.17
C ASN A 242 -7.30 4.11 51.81
N VAL A 243 -8.59 4.03 51.48
CA VAL A 243 -9.63 4.95 52.00
C VAL A 243 -10.14 4.51 53.38
N ASP A 244 -9.97 3.24 53.75
CA ASP A 244 -10.35 2.74 55.07
C ASP A 244 -9.45 3.30 56.19
N THR A 245 -10.03 4.15 57.05
CA THR A 245 -9.37 4.85 58.17
C THR A 245 -8.79 3.93 59.27
N SER A 246 -8.89 2.60 59.12
CA SER A 246 -8.47 1.59 60.09
C SER A 246 -7.04 1.06 59.88
N VAL A 247 -6.35 1.46 58.80
CA VAL A 247 -5.04 0.91 58.39
C VAL A 247 -3.87 1.63 59.10
N ARG A 248 -2.86 0.86 59.54
CA ARG A 248 -1.66 1.36 60.24
C ARG A 248 -0.76 2.18 59.29
N ARG A 249 -0.21 3.32 59.76
CA ARG A 249 0.64 4.22 58.93
C ARG A 249 1.78 3.56 58.12
N PRO A 250 2.58 2.60 58.65
CA PRO A 250 3.65 1.98 57.85
C PRO A 250 3.12 1.11 56.70
N ASP A 251 1.94 0.51 56.85
CA ASP A 251 1.31 -0.31 55.81
C ASP A 251 0.72 0.57 54.69
N LEU A 252 0.25 1.77 55.03
CA LEU A 252 -0.26 2.76 54.09
C LEU A 252 0.80 3.21 53.07
N TYR A 253 2.06 3.39 53.51
CA TYR A 253 3.18 3.74 52.61
C TYR A 253 3.49 2.62 51.61
N ASN A 254 3.45 1.36 52.05
CA ASN A 254 3.67 0.20 51.19
C ASN A 254 2.52 0.00 50.17
N ILE A 255 1.28 0.30 50.57
CA ILE A 255 0.12 0.26 49.67
C ILE A 255 0.23 1.38 48.63
N GLN A 256 0.57 2.60 49.03
CA GLN A 256 0.70 3.74 48.11
C GLN A 256 1.81 3.51 47.07
N THR A 257 2.99 3.05 47.50
CA THR A 257 4.09 2.73 46.57
C THR A 257 3.73 1.61 45.59
N LYS A 258 2.96 0.60 46.04
CA LYS A 258 2.45 -0.46 45.17
C LYS A 258 1.42 0.05 44.17
N ILE A 259 0.51 0.94 44.60
CA ILE A 259 -0.46 1.61 43.71
C ILE A 259 0.30 2.42 42.65
N ASP A 260 1.30 3.20 43.04
CA ASP A 260 2.08 4.03 42.11
C ASP A 260 2.85 3.17 41.09
N LEU A 261 3.42 2.03 41.53
CA LEU A 261 4.08 1.08 40.64
C LEU A 261 3.12 0.39 39.67
N LEU A 262 1.93 -0.01 40.15
CA LEU A 262 0.88 -0.61 39.31
C LEU A 262 0.29 0.41 38.34
N LYS A 263 0.08 1.65 38.76
CA LYS A 263 -0.34 2.75 37.90
C LYS A 263 0.69 3.02 36.82
N LYS A 264 1.97 3.09 37.17
CA LYS A 264 3.06 3.23 36.19
C LYS A 264 3.05 2.10 35.16
N LYS A 265 2.86 0.85 35.60
CA LYS A 265 2.76 -0.32 34.70
C LYS A 265 1.49 -0.29 33.84
N TYR A 266 0.37 0.15 34.42
CA TYR A 266 -0.89 0.33 33.71
C TYR A 266 -0.78 1.41 32.64
N ASP A 267 -0.21 2.57 32.97
CA ASP A 267 -0.01 3.69 32.06
C ASP A 267 0.85 3.24 30.86
N GLU A 268 1.97 2.55 31.13
CA GLU A 268 2.84 2.01 30.07
C GLU A 268 2.13 1.00 29.16
N LEU A 269 1.30 0.09 29.69
CA LEU A 269 0.52 -0.86 28.88
C LEU A 269 -0.67 -0.19 28.14
N SER A 270 -1.30 0.79 28.79
CA SER A 270 -2.50 1.46 28.27
C SER A 270 -2.19 2.35 27.07
N GLU A 271 -0.98 2.93 27.02
CA GLU A 271 -0.49 3.71 25.89
C GLU A 271 -0.46 2.94 24.56
N ASP A 272 -0.34 1.61 24.64
CA ASP A 272 -0.31 0.68 23.50
C ASP A 272 -1.66 -0.02 23.26
N GLY A 273 -2.68 0.26 24.07
CA GLY A 273 -3.92 -0.53 24.08
C GLY A 273 -4.92 -0.21 22.96
N VAL A 274 -5.11 1.08 22.60
CA VAL A 274 -6.13 1.52 21.63
C VAL A 274 -5.61 2.71 20.82
N VAL A 275 -5.91 2.73 19.50
CA VAL A 275 -5.66 3.89 18.64
C VAL A 275 -6.50 5.09 19.07
N ASP A 276 -5.83 6.17 19.46
CA ASP A 276 -6.44 7.47 19.68
C ASP A 276 -6.37 8.35 18.42
N ILE A 277 -7.37 9.21 18.22
CA ILE A 277 -7.35 10.19 17.11
C ILE A 277 -6.61 11.43 17.59
N LEU A 278 -5.47 11.72 16.97
CA LEU A 278 -4.60 12.86 17.26
C LEU A 278 -5.05 14.08 16.46
N ALA A 279 -4.94 15.27 17.06
CA ALA A 279 -5.21 16.52 16.34
C ALA A 279 -4.07 16.84 15.36
N ARG A 280 -4.43 17.18 14.11
CA ARG A 280 -3.47 17.61 13.09
C ARG A 280 -2.95 19.02 13.38
N GLN A 281 -1.63 19.21 13.39
CA GLN A 281 -1.05 20.56 13.40
C GLN A 281 -1.37 21.28 12.07
N SER A 282 -2.09 22.39 12.13
CA SER A 282 -2.33 23.30 11.00
C SER A 282 -1.20 24.31 10.79
N THR A 283 -0.24 24.36 11.71
CA THR A 283 0.96 25.20 11.64
C THR A 283 2.15 24.31 11.37
N ILE A 284 2.68 24.38 10.15
CA ILE A 284 4.10 24.10 9.89
C ILE A 284 4.86 24.91 10.94
N GLN A 285 5.43 24.22 11.94
CA GLN A 285 6.45 24.83 12.80
C GLN A 285 7.48 25.45 11.86
N LYS A 286 7.75 26.75 12.03
CA LYS A 286 8.69 27.51 11.20
C LYS A 286 9.93 26.66 10.90
N PRO A 287 10.38 26.57 9.64
CA PRO A 287 11.53 25.75 9.26
C PRO A 287 12.88 26.36 9.69
N ASP A 288 12.91 27.17 10.76
CA ASP A 288 14.09 27.98 11.07
C ASP A 288 15.07 27.34 12.07
N GLU A 289 14.80 26.15 12.63
CA GLU A 289 15.78 25.46 13.50
C GLU A 289 15.81 23.91 13.38
N ALA A 290 15.01 23.31 12.49
CA ALA A 290 14.78 21.85 12.53
C ALA A 290 15.66 21.00 11.59
N PHE A 291 16.48 21.61 10.71
CA PHE A 291 17.11 20.84 9.63
C PHE A 291 18.45 20.17 10.00
N PHE A 292 19.06 20.49 11.14
CA PHE A 292 20.41 19.96 11.50
C PHE A 292 20.67 19.80 13.00
N THR A 293 19.70 19.34 13.79
CA THR A 293 19.97 18.94 15.19
C THR A 293 20.22 17.44 15.29
N TYR A 294 21.43 17.07 15.71
CA TYR A 294 21.87 15.69 16.02
C TYR A 294 21.25 15.13 17.33
N LEU A 295 20.55 15.97 18.09
CA LEU A 295 19.81 15.56 19.28
C LEU A 295 18.46 14.96 18.88
N THR A 296 18.27 13.68 19.22
CA THR A 296 17.00 12.97 19.05
C THR A 296 15.96 13.57 20.00
N ARG A 297 15.18 14.56 19.54
CA ARG A 297 14.03 15.06 20.31
C ARG A 297 12.93 14.01 20.27
N ARG A 298 12.47 13.56 21.45
CA ARG A 298 11.34 12.64 21.58
C ARG A 298 10.09 13.29 20.97
N SER A 299 9.36 12.57 20.12
CA SER A 299 8.08 13.03 19.58
C SER A 299 7.13 13.34 20.75
N GLU A 300 6.68 14.59 20.88
CA GLU A 300 5.65 14.97 21.86
C GLU A 300 4.29 14.50 21.31
N ARG A 301 3.68 13.50 21.98
CA ARG A 301 2.41 12.91 21.56
C ARG A 301 1.31 13.98 21.58
N HIS A 302 0.64 14.17 20.44
CA HIS A 302 -0.39 15.20 20.28
C HIS A 302 -1.60 14.95 21.19
N PRO A 303 -2.34 16.00 21.59
CA PRO A 303 -3.57 15.82 22.36
C PRO A 303 -4.61 15.07 21.52
N SER A 304 -5.22 14.03 22.11
CA SER A 304 -6.27 13.27 21.46
C SER A 304 -7.58 14.08 21.36
N ILE A 305 -8.26 13.97 20.22
CA ILE A 305 -9.57 14.60 19.99
C ILE A 305 -10.62 13.80 20.77
N ARG A 306 -10.93 14.25 22.00
CA ARG A 306 -11.99 13.66 22.83
C ARG A 306 -13.36 14.04 22.25
N ARG A 307 -14.22 13.04 21.98
CA ARG A 307 -15.59 13.17 21.40
C ARG A 307 -16.54 14.17 22.10
N MET A 308 -16.17 14.72 23.26
CA MET A 308 -17.02 15.62 24.03
C MET A 308 -16.72 17.08 23.69
N LYS A 309 -17.49 17.67 22.76
CA LYS A 309 -18.01 19.07 22.80
C LYS A 309 -18.40 19.66 21.43
N GLN A 310 -18.20 18.99 20.29
CA GLN A 310 -18.64 19.56 19.00
C GLN A 310 -20.12 19.33 18.67
N SER A 311 -20.76 18.28 19.19
CA SER A 311 -22.19 17.99 18.91
C SER A 311 -23.19 18.95 19.56
N VAL A 312 -22.76 19.71 20.59
CA VAL A 312 -23.62 20.66 21.32
C VAL A 312 -23.77 21.98 20.54
N ALA A 313 -22.74 22.40 19.79
CA ALA A 313 -22.77 23.66 19.04
C ALA A 313 -23.73 23.67 17.84
N TYR A 314 -24.09 22.50 17.30
CA TYR A 314 -24.87 22.39 16.06
C TYR A 314 -26.39 22.22 16.24
N ARG A 315 -26.91 22.14 17.48
CA ARG A 315 -28.34 21.91 17.76
C ARG A 315 -29.25 23.14 17.57
N GLY A 316 -28.73 24.30 17.15
CA GLY A 316 -29.49 25.55 17.07
C GLY A 316 -30.25 25.83 15.76
N PHE A 317 -30.14 25.01 14.71
CA PHE A 317 -30.64 25.38 13.37
C PHE A 317 -31.93 24.63 12.96
N ARG A 318 -33.02 25.39 12.74
CA ARG A 318 -34.38 24.89 12.44
C ARG A 318 -34.58 24.36 11.00
N ASN A 319 -33.72 24.73 10.04
CA ASN A 319 -33.86 24.33 8.62
C ASN A 319 -32.82 23.28 8.22
N LYS A 320 -33.28 22.08 7.82
CA LYS A 320 -32.44 20.92 7.49
C LYS A 320 -31.53 21.08 6.26
N ASN A 321 -31.89 21.98 5.33
CA ASN A 321 -31.25 22.12 4.00
C ASN A 321 -30.57 23.49 3.78
N ARG A 322 -30.26 24.23 4.85
CA ARG A 322 -29.67 25.57 4.69
C ARG A 322 -28.26 25.48 4.10
N PHE A 323 -27.97 26.33 3.11
CA PHE A 323 -26.69 26.42 2.39
C PHE A 323 -26.23 25.14 1.67
N LEU A 324 -27.17 24.28 1.22
CA LEU A 324 -26.86 23.00 0.57
C LEU A 324 -25.84 23.11 -0.59
N PHE A 325 -26.13 23.93 -1.60
CA PHE A 325 -25.24 24.10 -2.76
C PHE A 325 -23.94 24.82 -2.40
N ARG A 326 -24.00 25.80 -1.49
CA ARG A 326 -22.79 26.49 -1.01
C ARG A 326 -21.86 25.53 -0.28
N GLN A 327 -22.39 24.59 0.51
CA GLN A 327 -21.62 23.54 1.16
C GLN A 327 -21.04 22.57 0.13
N PHE A 328 -21.83 22.15 -0.86
CA PHE A 328 -21.36 21.29 -1.95
C PHE A 328 -20.16 21.89 -2.70
N PHE A 329 -20.29 23.11 -3.24
CA PHE A 329 -19.18 23.78 -3.93
C PHE A 329 -18.02 24.16 -3.01
N SER A 330 -18.26 24.33 -1.71
CA SER A 330 -17.17 24.50 -0.73
C SER A 330 -16.39 23.21 -0.51
N SER A 331 -17.05 22.05 -0.54
CA SER A 331 -16.42 20.74 -0.38
C SER A 331 -15.70 20.26 -1.65
N LEU A 332 -16.17 20.64 -2.84
CA LEU A 332 -15.49 20.35 -4.12
C LEU A 332 -14.28 21.27 -4.40
N ARG A 333 -14.07 22.31 -3.61
CA ARG A 333 -13.04 23.30 -3.90
C ARG A 333 -11.64 22.66 -3.79
N PRO A 334 -10.85 22.62 -4.86
CA PRO A 334 -9.55 21.96 -4.82
C PRO A 334 -8.49 22.74 -4.04
N VAL A 335 -8.63 24.06 -3.98
CA VAL A 335 -7.65 24.97 -3.38
C VAL A 335 -8.29 25.82 -2.28
N PHE A 336 -7.77 25.72 -1.06
CA PHE A 336 -8.16 26.60 0.05
C PHE A 336 -7.46 27.97 -0.10
N MET A 337 -8.20 29.05 0.14
CA MET A 337 -7.67 30.41 -0.02
C MET A 337 -6.52 30.71 0.94
N ASP A 338 -6.57 30.17 2.17
CA ASP A 338 -5.52 30.38 3.17
C ASP A 338 -4.18 29.76 2.73
N ASP A 339 -4.24 28.58 2.11
CA ASP A 339 -3.06 27.88 1.58
C ASP A 339 -2.52 28.57 0.32
N TRP A 340 -3.42 29.10 -0.52
CA TRP A 340 -3.07 29.84 -1.72
C TRP A 340 -2.30 31.14 -1.41
N ILE A 341 -2.78 31.89 -0.42
CA ILE A 341 -2.16 33.15 0.01
C ILE A 341 -0.76 32.91 0.56
N LYS A 342 -0.58 31.85 1.37
CA LYS A 342 0.71 31.46 1.97
C LYS A 342 1.68 30.80 1.00
N GLY A 343 1.22 30.36 -0.17
CA GLY A 343 2.03 29.61 -1.13
C GLY A 343 2.95 30.46 -1.99
N ASN A 344 4.22 30.04 -2.12
CA ASN A 344 5.14 30.52 -3.16
C ASN A 344 4.65 30.10 -4.56
N ILE A 345 5.23 30.65 -5.63
CA ILE A 345 4.81 30.38 -7.01
C ILE A 345 4.80 28.88 -7.34
N LEU A 346 5.81 28.13 -6.88
CA LEU A 346 5.88 26.67 -7.04
C LEU A 346 4.72 25.93 -6.35
N LYS A 347 4.36 26.34 -5.13
CA LYS A 347 3.22 25.75 -4.40
C LYS A 347 1.90 26.06 -5.10
N ARG A 348 1.76 27.27 -5.63
CA ARG A 348 0.56 27.68 -6.39
C ARG A 348 0.43 26.86 -7.68
N THR A 349 1.51 26.70 -8.45
CA THR A 349 1.52 25.85 -9.65
C THR A 349 1.16 24.41 -9.30
N PHE A 350 1.74 23.86 -8.23
CA PHE A 350 1.41 22.52 -7.75
C PHE A 350 -0.09 22.36 -7.41
N TYR A 351 -0.70 23.35 -6.76
CA TYR A 351 -2.13 23.31 -6.47
C TYR A 351 -3.01 23.37 -7.73
N ILE A 352 -2.58 24.10 -8.77
CA ILE A 352 -3.30 24.16 -10.06
C ILE A 352 -3.23 22.80 -10.76
N VAL A 353 -2.03 22.24 -10.91
CA VAL A 353 -1.81 20.95 -11.59
C VAL A 353 -2.62 19.83 -10.92
N ARG A 354 -2.69 19.85 -9.58
CA ARG A 354 -3.41 18.85 -8.77
C ARG A 354 -4.94 19.07 -8.75
N ALA A 355 -5.42 20.26 -9.11
CA ALA A 355 -6.84 20.62 -8.99
C ALA A 355 -7.82 19.66 -9.70
N PRO A 356 -7.63 19.25 -10.97
CA PRO A 356 -8.57 18.35 -11.65
C PRO A 356 -8.69 17.00 -10.94
N VAL A 357 -7.55 16.44 -10.52
CA VAL A 357 -7.48 15.21 -9.75
C VAL A 357 -8.24 15.34 -8.44
N VAL A 358 -8.03 16.43 -7.69
CA VAL A 358 -8.70 16.66 -6.42
C VAL A 358 -10.22 16.69 -6.57
N VAL A 359 -10.71 17.34 -7.61
CA VAL A 359 -12.15 17.41 -7.91
C VAL A 359 -12.71 16.03 -8.23
N MET A 360 -12.03 15.24 -9.08
CA MET A 360 -12.43 13.87 -9.39
C MET A 360 -12.48 12.98 -8.14
N CYS A 361 -11.43 13.03 -7.31
CA CYS A 361 -11.39 12.28 -6.05
C CYS A 361 -12.47 12.74 -5.07
N ALA A 362 -12.71 14.05 -4.96
CA ALA A 362 -13.74 14.59 -4.06
C ALA A 362 -15.16 14.19 -4.48
N ILE A 363 -15.43 14.04 -5.78
CA ILE A 363 -16.74 13.56 -6.28
C ILE A 363 -16.91 12.06 -6.02
N TYR A 364 -15.84 11.29 -6.16
CA TYR A 364 -15.89 9.82 -6.08
C TYR A 364 -15.76 9.25 -4.66
N ILE A 365 -14.88 9.79 -3.82
CA ILE A 365 -14.59 9.24 -2.48
C ILE A 365 -15.30 10.05 -1.39
N PRO A 366 -16.16 9.42 -0.55
CA PRO A 366 -16.72 10.09 0.61
C PRO A 366 -15.66 10.38 1.65
N LEU A 367 -15.58 11.64 2.09
CA LEU A 367 -14.63 12.05 3.12
C LEU A 367 -15.23 11.80 4.51
N VAL A 368 -14.50 11.04 5.34
CA VAL A 368 -14.80 10.83 6.76
C VAL A 368 -13.53 11.13 7.54
N ASP A 369 -13.45 12.34 8.07
CA ASP A 369 -12.25 12.83 8.73
C ASP A 369 -12.64 13.64 9.97
N TYR A 370 -12.42 13.06 11.16
CA TYR A 370 -12.70 13.68 12.45
C TYR A 370 -11.74 14.81 12.82
N GLU A 371 -10.65 14.97 12.06
CA GLU A 371 -9.73 16.10 12.23
C GLU A 371 -10.33 17.38 11.61
N LYS A 372 -11.30 17.25 10.70
CA LYS A 372 -11.97 18.37 10.01
C LYS A 372 -13.28 18.75 10.68
N GLU A 373 -13.69 19.99 10.46
CA GLU A 373 -15.01 20.46 10.91
C GLU A 373 -16.13 19.57 10.37
N ARG A 374 -17.09 19.24 11.24
CA ARG A 374 -18.27 18.40 10.93
C ARG A 374 -17.91 17.00 10.43
N ASP A 375 -16.75 16.46 10.82
CA ASP A 375 -16.26 15.15 10.40
C ASP A 375 -16.13 15.01 8.85
N GLY A 376 -15.97 16.13 8.14
CA GLY A 376 -15.97 16.18 6.67
C GLY A 376 -17.35 16.08 6.01
N TRP A 377 -18.44 16.14 6.79
CA TRP A 377 -19.80 15.94 6.29
C TRP A 377 -20.26 17.03 5.32
N SER A 378 -20.71 16.61 4.14
CA SER A 378 -21.52 17.45 3.25
C SER A 378 -22.68 16.65 2.66
N LYS A 379 -23.90 17.13 2.93
CA LYS A 379 -25.12 16.37 2.66
C LYS A 379 -25.29 15.97 1.20
N LEU A 380 -25.18 16.93 0.28
CA LEU A 380 -25.40 16.68 -1.15
C LEU A 380 -24.32 15.78 -1.75
N LEU A 381 -23.05 16.05 -1.42
CA LEU A 381 -21.92 15.28 -1.94
C LEU A 381 -21.98 13.83 -1.45
N ASN A 382 -22.21 13.62 -0.15
CA ASN A 382 -22.28 12.28 0.42
C ASN A 382 -23.47 11.49 -0.16
N CYS A 383 -24.61 12.13 -0.43
CA CYS A 383 -25.73 11.49 -1.13
C CYS A 383 -25.38 11.09 -2.57
N ILE A 384 -24.60 11.90 -3.30
CA ILE A 384 -24.12 11.56 -4.64
C ILE A 384 -23.16 10.37 -4.57
N GLN A 385 -22.25 10.39 -3.60
CA GLN A 385 -21.25 9.35 -3.41
C GLN A 385 -21.84 7.98 -3.04
N ILE A 386 -23.00 7.93 -2.37
CA ILE A 386 -23.68 6.66 -2.01
C ILE A 386 -23.89 5.77 -3.23
N PHE A 387 -24.31 6.33 -4.36
CA PHE A 387 -24.54 5.55 -5.58
C PHE A 387 -23.36 5.61 -6.54
N LEU A 388 -22.62 6.73 -6.59
CA LEU A 388 -21.54 6.90 -7.54
C LEU A 388 -20.34 6.00 -7.24
N ASN A 389 -19.93 5.92 -5.98
CA ASN A 389 -18.76 5.14 -5.57
C ASN A 389 -18.92 3.65 -5.91
N PRO A 390 -19.97 2.93 -5.44
CA PRO A 390 -20.14 1.51 -5.75
C PRO A 390 -20.41 1.27 -7.24
N ALA A 391 -21.15 2.16 -7.92
CA ALA A 391 -21.39 1.99 -9.36
C ALA A 391 -20.09 2.06 -10.16
N ILE A 392 -19.24 3.08 -9.93
CA ILE A 392 -17.97 3.22 -10.63
C ILE A 392 -17.01 2.07 -10.29
N THR A 393 -16.90 1.68 -9.01
CA THR A 393 -16.04 0.54 -8.63
C THR A 393 -16.45 -0.75 -9.31
N ILE A 394 -17.77 -1.02 -9.43
CA ILE A 394 -18.27 -2.26 -10.04
C ILE A 394 -18.07 -2.21 -11.55
N ILE A 395 -18.36 -1.09 -12.21
CA ILE A 395 -18.20 -0.96 -13.67
C ILE A 395 -16.73 -1.13 -14.05
N ILE A 396 -15.83 -0.37 -13.43
CA ILE A 396 -14.40 -0.42 -13.76
C ILE A 396 -13.80 -1.74 -13.29
N GLY A 397 -14.10 -2.19 -12.07
CA GLY A 397 -13.58 -3.45 -11.53
C GLY A 397 -13.99 -4.67 -12.34
N SER A 398 -15.26 -4.77 -12.75
CA SER A 398 -15.70 -5.87 -13.62
C SER A 398 -15.10 -5.80 -15.02
N ALA A 399 -14.94 -4.60 -15.58
CA ALA A 399 -14.27 -4.42 -16.88
C ALA A 399 -12.78 -4.82 -16.83
N LEU A 400 -12.10 -4.56 -15.70
CA LEU A 400 -10.71 -4.97 -15.49
C LEU A 400 -10.56 -6.49 -15.30
N ILE A 401 -11.44 -7.11 -14.51
CA ILE A 401 -11.39 -8.56 -14.22
C ILE A 401 -11.75 -9.40 -15.46
N TYR A 402 -12.82 -9.02 -16.17
CA TYR A 402 -13.33 -9.75 -17.34
C TYR A 402 -12.85 -9.13 -18.65
N ARG A 403 -11.55 -8.87 -18.74
CA ARG A 403 -10.95 -8.31 -19.94
C ARG A 403 -10.81 -9.36 -21.05
N GLU A 404 -11.20 -8.98 -22.27
CA GLU A 404 -10.91 -9.76 -23.47
C GLU A 404 -9.45 -9.53 -23.93
N LYS A 405 -8.77 -10.59 -24.37
CA LYS A 405 -7.36 -10.51 -24.80
C LYS A 405 -7.10 -9.62 -26.02
N SER A 406 -8.12 -9.35 -26.84
CA SER A 406 -7.98 -8.66 -28.13
C SER A 406 -8.32 -7.16 -28.09
N LYS A 407 -8.93 -6.65 -27.01
CA LYS A 407 -9.37 -5.26 -26.90
C LYS A 407 -9.03 -4.65 -25.54
N LEU A 408 -8.85 -3.32 -25.53
CA LEU A 408 -8.64 -2.58 -24.29
C LEU A 408 -9.91 -2.65 -23.43
N TRP A 409 -9.73 -2.83 -22.12
CA TRP A 409 -10.83 -3.11 -21.19
C TRP A 409 -11.91 -2.02 -21.18
N TYR A 410 -11.54 -0.76 -21.46
CA TYR A 410 -12.49 0.35 -21.46
C TYR A 410 -13.52 0.28 -22.61
N PHE A 411 -13.26 -0.48 -23.68
CA PHE A 411 -14.27 -0.74 -24.72
C PHE A 411 -15.41 -1.63 -24.23
N ASN A 412 -15.19 -2.41 -23.17
CA ASN A 412 -16.21 -3.27 -22.58
C ASN A 412 -17.05 -2.55 -21.51
N ILE A 413 -16.71 -1.30 -21.15
CA ILE A 413 -17.47 -0.50 -20.18
C ILE A 413 -18.98 -0.44 -20.48
N PRO A 414 -19.44 -0.24 -21.73
CA PRO A 414 -20.87 -0.19 -22.02
C PRO A 414 -21.60 -1.50 -21.69
N GLN A 415 -20.94 -2.65 -21.86
CA GLN A 415 -21.49 -3.95 -21.52
C GLN A 415 -21.59 -4.14 -20.00
N PHE A 416 -20.56 -3.70 -19.26
CA PHE A 416 -20.52 -3.81 -17.81
C PHE A 416 -21.29 -2.70 -17.07
N ALA A 417 -21.67 -1.62 -17.76
CA ALA A 417 -22.51 -0.55 -17.23
C ALA A 417 -23.84 -1.07 -16.65
N VAL A 418 -24.35 -2.18 -17.16
CA VAL A 418 -25.54 -2.87 -16.67
C VAL A 418 -25.37 -3.32 -15.21
N TYR A 419 -24.20 -3.82 -14.81
CA TYR A 419 -23.93 -4.21 -13.42
C TYR A 419 -23.86 -3.00 -12.48
N GLY A 420 -23.32 -1.88 -12.96
CA GLY A 420 -23.38 -0.61 -12.24
C GLY A 420 -24.83 -0.15 -12.03
N LEU A 421 -25.68 -0.33 -13.03
CA LEU A 421 -27.10 -0.01 -12.95
C LEU A 421 -27.83 -0.89 -11.92
N TYR A 422 -27.50 -2.19 -11.82
CA TYR A 422 -28.03 -3.05 -10.75
C TYR A 422 -27.67 -2.55 -9.35
N SER A 423 -26.46 -2.04 -9.15
CA SER A 423 -26.07 -1.39 -7.90
C SER A 423 -26.88 -0.11 -7.62
N MET A 424 -27.22 0.66 -8.66
CA MET A 424 -28.05 1.86 -8.52
C MET A 424 -29.46 1.57 -8.02
N VAL A 425 -30.03 0.41 -8.33
CA VAL A 425 -31.37 0.01 -7.83
C VAL A 425 -31.43 -0.01 -6.30
N ILE A 426 -30.34 -0.38 -5.62
CA ILE A 426 -30.26 -0.43 -4.16
C ILE A 426 -29.74 0.89 -3.59
N THR A 427 -28.71 1.46 -4.22
CA THR A 427 -28.00 2.62 -3.68
C THR A 427 -28.75 3.94 -3.85
N VAL A 428 -29.58 4.09 -4.89
CA VAL A 428 -30.40 5.31 -5.10
C VAL A 428 -31.50 5.46 -4.05
N PRO A 429 -32.33 4.43 -3.74
CA PRO A 429 -33.27 4.50 -2.63
C PRO A 429 -32.58 4.81 -1.29
N LEU A 430 -31.43 4.19 -1.04
CA LEU A 430 -30.62 4.46 0.16
C LEU A 430 -30.17 5.93 0.21
N ALA A 431 -29.70 6.49 -0.90
CA ALA A 431 -29.30 7.90 -1.00
C ALA A 431 -30.47 8.84 -0.72
N ILE A 432 -31.68 8.52 -1.20
CA ILE A 432 -32.91 9.30 -0.94
C ILE A 432 -33.27 9.25 0.55
N ILE A 433 -33.25 8.06 1.15
CA ILE A 433 -33.53 7.88 2.60
C ILE A 433 -32.54 8.70 3.44
N VAL A 434 -31.25 8.61 3.12
CA VAL A 434 -30.19 9.39 3.78
C VAL A 434 -30.41 10.90 3.57
N PHE A 435 -30.82 11.33 2.38
CA PHE A 435 -31.10 12.75 2.11
C PHE A 435 -32.27 13.28 2.94
N ILE A 436 -33.32 12.49 3.16
CA ILE A 436 -34.49 12.90 3.95
C ILE A 436 -34.15 12.94 5.45
N HIS A 437 -33.41 11.94 5.93
CA HIS A 437 -33.12 11.79 7.36
C HIS A 437 -31.98 12.72 7.85
N SER A 438 -31.02 13.05 6.99
CA SER A 438 -29.84 13.83 7.37
C SER A 438 -30.05 15.35 7.39
N ASN A 439 -29.24 16.04 8.19
CA ASN A 439 -29.19 17.50 8.29
C ASN A 439 -27.85 18.04 7.75
N THR A 440 -27.83 19.29 7.26
CA THR A 440 -26.58 19.94 6.81
C THR A 440 -25.65 20.34 7.96
N SER A 441 -26.19 20.61 9.16
CA SER A 441 -25.43 21.16 10.29
C SER A 441 -24.68 20.14 11.13
N ALA A 442 -25.09 18.87 11.14
CA ALA A 442 -24.48 17.83 11.98
C ALA A 442 -24.40 16.49 11.23
N PRO A 443 -23.28 15.76 11.37
CA PRO A 443 -23.14 14.44 10.78
C PRO A 443 -24.16 13.47 11.40
N PRO A 444 -24.77 12.56 10.62
CA PRO A 444 -25.65 11.53 11.13
C PRO A 444 -24.87 10.46 11.93
N LYS A 445 -25.55 9.73 12.82
CA LYS A 445 -24.92 8.62 13.59
C LYS A 445 -24.30 7.54 12.69
N TYR A 446 -24.89 7.29 11.53
CA TYR A 446 -24.40 6.35 10.53
C TYR A 446 -23.31 6.94 9.60
N HIS A 447 -22.82 8.17 9.84
CA HIS A 447 -21.69 8.74 9.08
C HIS A 447 -20.46 7.82 9.11
N ILE A 448 -20.31 7.06 10.19
CA ILE A 448 -19.26 6.04 10.34
C ILE A 448 -19.29 5.00 9.20
N ALA A 449 -20.46 4.63 8.68
CA ALA A 449 -20.57 3.64 7.60
C ALA A 449 -19.96 4.13 6.27
N PHE A 450 -19.91 5.45 6.04
CA PHE A 450 -19.24 6.02 4.85
C PHE A 450 -17.73 5.76 4.84
N THR A 451 -17.14 5.39 5.97
CA THR A 451 -15.73 5.01 6.07
C THR A 451 -15.42 3.76 5.27
N ILE A 452 -16.36 2.81 5.22
CA ILE A 452 -16.21 1.60 4.40
C ILE A 452 -16.15 1.99 2.92
N MET A 453 -17.03 2.89 2.48
CA MET A 453 -17.02 3.41 1.11
C MET A 453 -15.77 4.23 0.78
N ASN A 454 -15.30 5.03 1.74
CA ASN A 454 -14.03 5.76 1.61
C ASN A 454 -12.87 4.79 1.41
N PHE A 455 -12.78 3.77 2.27
CA PHE A 455 -11.75 2.75 2.21
C PHE A 455 -11.78 2.01 0.87
N THR A 456 -12.93 1.47 0.44
CA THR A 456 -13.05 0.79 -0.85
C THR A 456 -12.68 1.69 -2.03
N GLY A 457 -13.17 2.94 -2.05
CA GLY A 457 -12.89 3.86 -3.15
C GLY A 457 -11.42 4.30 -3.22
N SER A 458 -10.79 4.58 -2.07
CA SER A 458 -9.38 4.99 -2.00
C SER A 458 -8.43 3.85 -2.35
N VAL A 459 -8.69 2.63 -1.87
CA VAL A 459 -7.94 1.42 -2.22
C VAL A 459 -8.04 1.13 -3.71
N PHE A 460 -9.23 1.23 -4.31
CA PHE A 460 -9.42 1.01 -5.74
C PHE A 460 -8.63 2.01 -6.60
N LEU A 461 -8.65 3.31 -6.25
CA LEU A 461 -7.86 4.31 -6.97
C LEU A 461 -6.35 4.13 -6.77
N ALA A 462 -5.92 3.77 -5.57
CA ALA A 462 -4.52 3.49 -5.27
C ALA A 462 -4.01 2.30 -6.10
N MET A 463 -4.81 1.23 -6.20
CA MET A 463 -4.53 0.08 -7.06
C MET A 463 -4.35 0.50 -8.53
N GLN A 464 -5.29 1.27 -9.06
CA GLN A 464 -5.24 1.71 -10.45
C GLN A 464 -4.02 2.58 -10.75
N CYS A 465 -3.66 3.49 -9.84
CA CYS A 465 -2.47 4.32 -9.97
C CYS A 465 -1.18 3.48 -9.86
N SER A 466 -1.10 2.55 -8.89
CA SER A 466 0.09 1.69 -8.72
C SER A 466 0.35 0.82 -9.96
N TYR A 467 -0.71 0.24 -10.54
CA TYR A 467 -0.58 -0.59 -11.73
C TYR A 467 -0.11 0.22 -12.96
N GLU A 468 -0.58 1.46 -13.15
CA GLU A 468 -0.04 2.37 -14.17
C GLU A 468 1.46 2.65 -13.99
N LEU A 469 1.88 2.91 -12.75
CA LEU A 469 3.27 3.26 -12.44
C LEU A 469 4.22 2.08 -12.69
N SER A 470 3.77 0.86 -12.37
CA SER A 470 4.47 -0.38 -12.69
C SER A 470 4.69 -0.53 -14.20
N LEU A 471 3.62 -0.41 -14.99
CA LEU A 471 3.70 -0.52 -16.46
C LEU A 471 4.58 0.55 -17.08
N PHE A 472 4.48 1.80 -16.60
CA PHE A 472 5.33 2.88 -17.07
C PHE A 472 6.82 2.60 -16.79
N THR A 473 7.14 2.05 -15.61
CA THR A 473 8.50 1.67 -15.24
C THR A 473 9.03 0.57 -16.18
N LYS A 474 8.20 -0.41 -16.54
CA LYS A 474 8.55 -1.45 -17.52
C LYS A 474 8.84 -0.89 -18.91
N VAL A 475 8.03 0.07 -19.37
CA VAL A 475 8.25 0.77 -20.64
C VAL A 475 9.57 1.55 -20.62
N ILE A 476 9.88 2.26 -19.54
CA ILE A 476 11.18 2.92 -19.35
C ILE A 476 12.31 1.90 -19.43
N GLY A 477 12.20 0.77 -18.70
CA GLY A 477 13.23 -0.26 -18.71
C GLY A 477 13.51 -0.82 -20.09
N SER A 478 12.46 -1.11 -20.86
CA SER A 478 12.57 -1.57 -22.24
C SER A 478 13.28 -0.55 -23.15
N ILE A 479 12.95 0.74 -23.01
CA ILE A 479 13.55 1.81 -23.83
C ILE A 479 15.03 2.01 -23.48
N TYR A 480 15.40 1.95 -22.20
CA TYR A 480 16.79 2.08 -21.74
C TYR A 480 17.60 0.77 -21.79
N GLU A 481 17.08 -0.32 -22.40
CA GLU A 481 17.76 -1.62 -22.47
C GLU A 481 18.21 -2.13 -21.09
N ILE A 482 17.32 -1.98 -20.11
CA ILE A 482 17.52 -2.51 -18.77
C ILE A 482 16.92 -3.92 -18.72
N PRO A 483 17.69 -4.97 -18.35
CA PRO A 483 17.15 -6.31 -18.15
C PRO A 483 16.01 -6.32 -17.13
N PHE A 484 14.97 -7.13 -17.39
CA PHE A 484 13.78 -7.21 -16.54
C PHE A 484 14.11 -7.64 -15.10
N ASP A 485 15.02 -8.60 -14.91
CA ASP A 485 15.45 -9.04 -13.57
C ASP A 485 16.03 -7.91 -12.72
N PHE A 486 16.89 -7.07 -13.31
CA PHE A 486 17.51 -5.95 -12.61
C PHE A 486 16.48 -4.84 -12.34
N MET A 487 15.61 -4.56 -13.31
CA MET A 487 14.56 -3.56 -13.15
C MET A 487 13.56 -3.96 -12.06
N GLY A 488 13.17 -5.24 -12.04
CA GLY A 488 12.23 -5.82 -11.10
C GLY A 488 12.66 -5.61 -9.66
N VAL A 489 13.94 -5.82 -9.39
CA VAL A 489 14.54 -5.70 -8.05
C VAL A 489 14.85 -4.25 -7.63
N THR A 490 14.91 -3.30 -8.58
CA THR A 490 15.33 -1.92 -8.30
C THR A 490 14.21 -0.89 -8.52
N LEU A 491 14.01 -0.46 -9.76
CA LEU A 491 13.07 0.61 -10.11
C LEU A 491 11.61 0.20 -9.90
N LEU A 492 11.28 -1.06 -10.23
CA LEU A 492 9.91 -1.55 -10.11
C LEU A 492 9.45 -1.59 -8.65
N VAL A 493 10.30 -2.10 -7.75
CA VAL A 493 10.04 -2.10 -6.30
C VAL A 493 9.79 -0.70 -5.76
N VAL A 494 10.61 0.29 -6.15
CA VAL A 494 10.43 1.67 -5.69
C VAL A 494 9.11 2.26 -6.21
N ALA A 495 8.76 1.95 -7.45
CA ALA A 495 7.52 2.44 -8.06
C ALA A 495 6.26 1.86 -7.41
N THR A 496 6.22 0.55 -7.18
CA THR A 496 5.06 -0.12 -6.57
C THR A 496 4.89 0.25 -5.10
N CYS A 497 6.00 0.42 -4.36
CA CYS A 497 5.98 0.75 -2.93
C CYS A 497 5.85 2.25 -2.63
N LEU A 498 5.66 3.10 -3.64
CA LEU A 498 5.57 4.55 -3.39
C LEU A 498 4.32 4.91 -2.57
N SER A 499 3.25 4.11 -2.65
CA SER A 499 2.07 4.21 -1.80
C SER A 499 2.42 4.00 -0.34
N ASP A 500 3.10 2.90 -0.06
CA ASP A 500 3.47 2.53 1.30
C ASP A 500 4.41 3.54 1.92
N LEU A 501 5.34 4.06 1.11
CA LEU A 501 6.19 5.18 1.49
C LEU A 501 5.35 6.41 1.86
N ALA A 502 4.43 6.83 1.00
CA ALA A 502 3.60 8.01 1.24
C ALA A 502 2.70 7.86 2.48
N ILE A 503 2.09 6.69 2.70
CA ILE A 503 1.24 6.43 3.87
C ILE A 503 2.09 6.44 5.15
N SER A 504 3.23 5.76 5.15
CA SER A 504 4.10 5.63 6.32
C SER A 504 4.70 6.98 6.72
N VAL A 505 5.11 7.80 5.76
CA VAL A 505 5.56 9.18 5.99
C VAL A 505 4.41 10.03 6.54
N SER A 506 3.22 9.97 5.93
CA SER A 506 2.07 10.74 6.40
C SER A 506 1.67 10.38 7.84
N LEU A 507 1.67 9.10 8.19
CA LEU A 507 1.29 8.64 9.53
C LEU A 507 2.35 8.99 10.58
N SER A 508 3.63 8.81 10.27
CA SER A 508 4.73 9.18 11.18
C SER A 508 4.78 10.69 11.46
N MET A 509 4.47 11.53 10.47
CA MET A 509 4.33 12.98 10.66
C MET A 509 3.11 13.37 11.50
N GLN A 510 2.11 12.50 11.62
CA GLN A 510 0.88 12.74 12.38
C GLN A 510 0.94 12.18 13.82
N GLY A 511 2.04 11.54 14.21
CA GLY A 511 2.20 10.93 15.53
C GLY A 511 1.77 9.46 15.60
N TYR A 512 1.61 8.79 14.45
CA TYR A 512 1.29 7.36 14.33
C TYR A 512 2.49 6.54 13.87
N GLU A 513 3.69 6.88 14.34
CA GLU A 513 4.95 6.17 14.06
C GLU A 513 4.91 4.66 14.31
N LYS A 514 4.32 4.22 15.44
CA LYS A 514 4.22 2.79 15.80
C LYS A 514 3.41 2.04 14.76
N MET A 515 2.28 2.62 14.35
CA MET A 515 1.41 2.06 13.31
C MET A 515 2.12 2.01 11.95
N ALA A 516 2.82 3.09 11.57
CA ALA A 516 3.53 3.18 10.30
C ALA A 516 4.64 2.12 10.20
N TYR A 517 5.49 2.00 11.22
CA TYR A 517 6.56 1.00 11.23
C TYR A 517 6.01 -0.43 11.26
N ALA A 518 5.00 -0.69 12.08
CA ALA A 518 4.34 -1.99 12.16
C ALA A 518 3.71 -2.39 10.81
N ALA A 519 3.18 -1.43 10.06
CA ALA A 519 2.69 -1.67 8.70
C ALA A 519 3.80 -2.07 7.73
N THR A 520 5.00 -1.50 7.82
CA THR A 520 6.12 -1.92 6.95
C THR A 520 6.51 -3.39 7.17
N ILE A 521 6.49 -3.86 8.42
CA ILE A 521 6.71 -5.28 8.75
C ILE A 521 5.57 -6.14 8.19
N GLY A 522 4.31 -5.74 8.44
CA GLY A 522 3.14 -6.48 7.96
C GLY A 522 3.05 -6.58 6.43
N SER A 523 3.29 -5.47 5.72
CA SER A 523 3.27 -5.38 4.26
C SER A 523 4.34 -6.26 3.64
N SER A 524 5.54 -6.26 4.22
CA SER A 524 6.65 -7.09 3.77
C SER A 524 6.35 -8.58 3.98
N PHE A 525 5.74 -8.94 5.11
CA PHE A 525 5.37 -10.34 5.39
C PHE A 525 4.28 -10.83 4.44
N LEU A 526 3.26 -9.99 4.20
CA LEU A 526 2.18 -10.30 3.27
C LEU A 526 2.70 -10.40 1.82
N THR A 527 3.58 -9.50 1.38
CA THR A 527 4.16 -9.55 0.03
C THR A 527 5.00 -10.80 -0.20
N VAL A 528 5.95 -11.08 0.71
CA VAL A 528 6.89 -12.18 0.52
C VAL A 528 6.20 -13.54 0.69
N VAL A 529 5.39 -13.71 1.74
CA VAL A 529 4.75 -15.01 2.01
C VAL A 529 3.49 -15.19 1.18
N VAL A 530 2.52 -14.29 1.30
CA VAL A 530 1.22 -14.46 0.62
C VAL A 530 1.34 -14.09 -0.85
N GLY A 531 1.95 -12.95 -1.19
CA GLY A 531 2.09 -12.47 -2.56
C GLY A 531 2.76 -13.50 -3.47
N CYS A 532 4.00 -13.89 -3.15
CA CYS A 532 4.73 -14.90 -3.93
C CYS A 532 4.00 -16.25 -3.98
N THR A 533 3.42 -16.70 -2.86
CA THR A 533 2.69 -17.97 -2.85
C THR A 533 1.45 -17.93 -3.73
N THR A 534 0.72 -16.81 -3.75
CA THR A 534 -0.51 -16.68 -4.55
C THR A 534 -0.24 -16.58 -6.05
N THR A 535 0.85 -15.93 -6.49
CA THR A 535 1.21 -15.89 -7.91
C THR A 535 1.64 -17.28 -8.39
N LEU A 536 2.49 -17.97 -7.63
CA LEU A 536 2.89 -19.34 -7.93
C LEU A 536 1.71 -20.32 -7.89
N LEU A 537 0.79 -20.17 -6.93
CA LEU A 537 -0.45 -20.95 -6.89
C LEU A 537 -1.30 -20.72 -8.15
N ALA A 538 -1.37 -19.49 -8.66
CA ALA A 538 -2.08 -19.19 -9.89
C ALA A 538 -1.41 -19.82 -11.13
N VAL A 539 -0.08 -19.93 -11.17
CA VAL A 539 0.66 -20.67 -12.21
C VAL A 539 0.27 -22.15 -12.18
N ILE A 540 0.31 -22.77 -10.99
CA ILE A 540 0.02 -24.20 -10.79
C ILE A 540 -1.43 -24.53 -11.17
N LEU A 541 -2.39 -23.70 -10.72
CA LEU A 541 -3.81 -23.90 -11.03
C LEU A 541 -4.13 -23.78 -12.53
N ARG A 542 -3.27 -23.10 -13.30
CA ARG A 542 -3.40 -22.96 -14.75
C ARG A 542 -2.71 -24.08 -15.53
N GLY A 543 -2.03 -25.01 -14.86
CA GLY A 543 -1.41 -26.19 -15.46
C GLY A 543 0.01 -25.97 -16.02
N ASN A 544 0.64 -24.83 -15.71
CA ASN A 544 2.04 -24.59 -16.03
C ASN A 544 2.92 -25.09 -14.88
N THR A 545 4.03 -25.76 -15.19
CA THR A 545 5.07 -26.11 -14.21
C THR A 545 5.92 -24.88 -13.96
N ALA A 546 5.89 -24.34 -12.75
CA ALA A 546 6.79 -23.28 -12.33
C ALA A 546 8.21 -23.86 -12.21
N HIS A 547 9.03 -23.74 -13.26
CA HIS A 547 10.44 -24.09 -13.15
C HIS A 547 11.12 -23.12 -12.18
N SER A 548 11.92 -23.67 -11.25
CA SER A 548 12.60 -22.93 -10.18
C SER A 548 13.49 -21.80 -10.71
N ASN A 549 14.11 -21.99 -11.88
CA ASN A 549 15.04 -21.02 -12.47
C ASN A 549 14.34 -19.74 -12.97
N ASP A 550 13.14 -19.86 -13.54
CA ASP A 550 12.39 -18.71 -14.08
C ASP A 550 11.81 -17.85 -12.95
N ALA A 551 11.42 -18.48 -11.83
CA ALA A 551 10.85 -17.79 -10.69
C ALA A 551 11.90 -17.04 -9.82
N MET A 552 13.13 -17.56 -9.73
CA MET A 552 14.20 -16.97 -8.91
C MET A 552 14.96 -15.85 -9.66
N GLY A 553 15.28 -16.02 -10.94
CA GLY A 553 16.10 -15.04 -11.67
C GLY A 553 17.50 -14.81 -11.07
N ASN A 554 18.31 -13.97 -11.71
CA ASN A 554 19.73 -13.80 -11.37
C ASN A 554 20.01 -13.04 -10.05
N TYR A 555 19.00 -12.39 -9.48
CA TYR A 555 19.15 -11.49 -8.32
C TYR A 555 18.47 -12.01 -7.04
N ALA A 556 17.67 -13.09 -7.10
CA ALA A 556 16.94 -13.58 -5.92
C ALA A 556 17.87 -13.96 -4.77
N ASP A 557 18.95 -14.71 -5.02
CA ASP A 557 19.86 -15.15 -3.96
C ASP A 557 20.51 -13.97 -3.24
N ASN A 558 20.93 -12.95 -4.01
CA ASN A 558 21.51 -11.72 -3.46
C ASN A 558 20.48 -10.97 -2.60
N ALA A 559 19.24 -10.83 -3.10
CA ALA A 559 18.16 -10.17 -2.39
C ALA A 559 17.79 -10.93 -1.10
N TYR A 560 17.71 -12.26 -1.17
CA TYR A 560 17.40 -13.15 -0.04
C TYR A 560 18.44 -13.02 1.07
N VAL A 561 19.73 -13.16 0.74
CA VAL A 561 20.81 -13.07 1.73
C VAL A 561 20.81 -11.71 2.41
N ILE A 562 20.72 -10.62 1.65
CA ILE A 562 20.70 -9.27 2.21
C ILE A 562 19.43 -9.01 3.02
N PHE A 563 18.30 -9.60 2.63
CA PHE A 563 17.06 -9.51 3.39
C PHE A 563 17.16 -10.20 4.74
N ILE A 564 17.67 -11.43 4.79
CA ILE A 564 17.90 -12.15 6.07
C ILE A 564 18.89 -11.39 6.96
N ILE A 565 19.99 -10.87 6.39
CA ILE A 565 20.94 -10.03 7.14
C ILE A 565 20.23 -8.78 7.68
N GLY A 566 19.43 -8.10 6.84
CA GLY A 566 18.63 -6.94 7.24
C GLY A 566 17.69 -7.26 8.40
N LEU A 567 16.95 -8.38 8.33
CA LEU A 567 16.06 -8.83 9.40
C LEU A 567 16.82 -9.11 10.70
N PHE A 568 17.94 -9.82 10.63
CA PHE A 568 18.78 -10.07 11.79
C PHE A 568 19.33 -8.78 12.41
N LEU A 569 19.81 -7.85 11.56
CA LEU A 569 20.26 -6.53 12.00
C LEU A 569 19.13 -5.74 12.65
N THR A 570 17.88 -5.83 12.13
CA THR A 570 16.73 -5.18 12.77
C THR A 570 16.40 -5.76 14.14
N MET A 571 16.48 -7.07 14.28
CA MET A 571 16.32 -7.73 15.58
C MET A 571 17.45 -7.36 16.55
N LEU A 572 18.69 -7.28 16.06
CA LEU A 572 19.85 -6.93 16.87
C LEU A 572 19.71 -5.51 17.44
N TRP A 573 19.44 -4.51 16.60
CA TRP A 573 19.37 -3.13 17.09
C TRP A 573 18.14 -2.90 17.97
N THR A 574 17.01 -3.57 17.71
CA THR A 574 15.79 -3.42 18.52
C THR A 574 16.03 -3.91 19.96
N VAL A 575 16.77 -5.01 20.14
CA VAL A 575 17.16 -5.52 21.46
C VAL A 575 18.21 -4.64 22.12
N MET A 576 19.25 -4.23 21.38
CA MET A 576 20.37 -3.45 21.93
C MET A 576 19.98 -2.03 22.37
N LEU A 577 18.96 -1.45 21.75
CA LEU A 577 18.52 -0.07 22.02
C LEU A 577 17.27 0.01 22.91
N ASP A 578 16.94 -1.07 23.62
CA ASP A 578 15.75 -1.14 24.49
C ASP A 578 14.47 -0.69 23.74
N PHE A 579 14.31 -1.21 22.51
CA PHE A 579 13.19 -0.91 21.61
C PHE A 579 13.02 0.57 21.26
N ASN A 580 14.04 1.40 21.48
CA ASN A 580 13.99 2.81 21.16
C ASN A 580 14.55 3.05 19.74
N ALA A 581 13.64 3.33 18.80
CA ALA A 581 13.97 3.64 17.43
C ALA A 581 14.48 5.09 17.33
N ARG A 582 15.81 5.22 17.24
CA ARG A 582 16.51 6.50 17.09
C ARG A 582 16.72 6.83 15.61
N ARG A 583 16.98 8.11 15.30
CA ARG A 583 17.31 8.54 13.93
C ARG A 583 18.52 7.82 13.34
N SER A 584 19.51 7.49 14.17
CA SER A 584 20.70 6.74 13.77
C SER A 584 20.38 5.35 13.23
N VAL A 585 19.37 4.70 13.82
CA VAL A 585 18.86 3.40 13.36
C VAL A 585 18.23 3.55 11.98
N GLY A 586 17.46 4.62 11.75
CA GLY A 586 16.87 4.91 10.45
C GLY A 586 17.92 5.03 9.35
N ILE A 587 18.99 5.81 9.60
CA ILE A 587 20.11 5.97 8.67
C ILE A 587 20.81 4.63 8.42
N PHE A 588 21.07 3.86 9.49
CA PHE A 588 21.67 2.55 9.38
C PHE A 588 20.84 1.60 8.50
N SER A 589 19.53 1.51 8.75
CA SER A 589 18.59 0.70 7.98
C SER A 589 18.56 1.10 6.49
N MET A 590 18.47 2.39 6.19
CA MET A 590 18.54 2.87 4.81
C MET A 590 19.89 2.57 4.14
N SER A 591 20.99 2.62 4.90
CA SER A 591 22.32 2.32 4.36
C SER A 591 22.45 0.85 3.94
N VAL A 592 21.81 -0.08 4.65
CA VAL A 592 21.74 -1.50 4.25
C VAL A 592 21.04 -1.65 2.89
N PHE A 593 19.94 -0.92 2.67
CA PHE A 593 19.29 -0.90 1.35
C PHE A 593 20.15 -0.22 0.27
N GLY A 594 20.87 0.84 0.62
CA GLY A 594 21.83 1.48 -0.30
C GLY A 594 22.95 0.54 -0.73
N ILE A 595 23.43 -0.31 0.19
CA ILE A 595 24.41 -1.37 -0.10
C ILE A 595 23.81 -2.40 -1.06
N PHE A 596 22.56 -2.81 -0.87
CA PHE A 596 21.86 -3.71 -1.80
C PHE A 596 21.82 -3.15 -3.23
N LEU A 597 21.40 -1.89 -3.38
CA LEU A 597 21.38 -1.24 -4.69
C LEU A 597 22.77 -1.14 -5.32
N LEU A 598 23.80 -0.87 -4.51
CA LEU A 598 25.19 -0.88 -4.97
C LEU A 598 25.57 -2.28 -5.51
N PHE A 599 25.28 -3.34 -4.77
CA PHE A 599 25.53 -4.71 -5.22
C PHE A 599 24.79 -5.03 -6.53
N ALA A 600 23.50 -4.69 -6.64
CA ALA A 600 22.74 -4.90 -7.86
C ALA A 600 23.38 -4.18 -9.08
N VAL A 601 23.84 -2.94 -8.90
CA VAL A 601 24.51 -2.17 -9.96
C VAL A 601 25.87 -2.77 -10.32
N LEU A 602 26.63 -3.26 -9.34
CA LEU A 602 27.94 -3.90 -9.58
C LEU A 602 27.81 -5.24 -10.31
N ILE A 603 26.78 -6.03 -9.97
CA ILE A 603 26.43 -7.26 -10.70
C ILE A 603 26.07 -6.93 -12.14
N ARG A 604 25.22 -5.92 -12.36
CA ARG A 604 24.87 -5.48 -13.71
C ARG A 604 26.07 -5.05 -14.54
N LYS A 605 27.05 -4.38 -13.93
CA LYS A 605 28.29 -3.97 -14.62
C LYS A 605 29.26 -5.12 -14.87
N GLY A 606 28.96 -6.34 -14.41
CA GLY A 606 29.85 -7.50 -14.52
C GLY A 606 31.10 -7.39 -13.65
N ILE A 607 31.10 -6.53 -12.62
CA ILE A 607 32.25 -6.36 -11.71
C ILE A 607 32.24 -7.44 -10.62
N ILE A 608 31.04 -7.85 -10.17
CA ILE A 608 30.84 -8.86 -9.14
C ILE A 608 29.93 -9.95 -9.72
N HIS A 609 30.26 -11.21 -9.43
CA HIS A 609 29.42 -12.35 -9.82
C HIS A 609 28.17 -12.44 -8.92
N PRO A 610 26.96 -12.67 -9.47
CA PRO A 610 25.78 -12.92 -8.64
C PRO A 610 25.95 -14.20 -7.78
N TYR A 611 25.27 -14.28 -6.63
CA TYR A 611 25.25 -15.53 -5.85
C TYR A 611 24.45 -16.67 -6.51
N SER A 612 23.77 -16.40 -7.64
CA SER A 612 23.06 -17.41 -8.41
C SER A 612 24.00 -18.41 -9.08
N HIS A 613 23.48 -19.61 -9.37
CA HIS A 613 24.22 -20.62 -10.12
C HIS A 613 24.60 -20.08 -11.52
N ASP A 614 25.88 -20.24 -11.86
CA ASP A 614 26.42 -19.77 -13.13
C ASP A 614 26.07 -20.77 -14.23
N ILE A 615 25.20 -20.36 -15.16
CA ILE A 615 24.68 -21.21 -16.25
C ILE A 615 25.85 -21.72 -17.10
N LEU A 616 26.89 -20.90 -17.29
CA LEU A 616 28.10 -21.26 -18.06
C LEU A 616 28.92 -22.37 -17.40
N VAL A 617 28.90 -22.45 -16.07
CA VAL A 617 29.60 -23.51 -15.33
C VAL A 617 28.76 -24.78 -15.36
N GLN A 618 27.44 -24.69 -15.25
CA GLN A 618 26.56 -25.84 -15.30
C GLN A 618 26.54 -26.50 -16.69
N ASP A 619 26.48 -25.72 -17.76
CA ASP A 619 26.62 -26.22 -19.14
C ASP A 619 27.98 -26.90 -19.36
N ALA A 620 29.04 -26.46 -18.67
CA ALA A 620 30.37 -27.09 -18.75
C ALA A 620 30.49 -28.40 -17.93
N TYR A 621 29.58 -28.65 -16.99
CA TYR A 621 29.52 -29.89 -16.20
C TYR A 621 28.44 -30.87 -16.69
N GLU A 622 27.46 -30.40 -17.48
CA GLU A 622 26.39 -31.22 -18.07
C GLU A 622 26.68 -31.70 -19.52
N THR A 623 27.78 -31.29 -20.14
CA THR A 623 28.38 -31.93 -21.34
C THR A 623 29.36 -33.03 -20.96
#